data_AF-A0A259CVD4-F1
#
_entry.id   AF-A0A259CVD4-F1
#
_cell.length_a   1.000
_cell.length_b   1.000
_cell.length_c   1.000
_cell.angle_alpha   90.00
_cell.angle_beta   90.00
_cell.angle_gamma   90.00
#
_symmetry.space_group_name_H-M   'P 1'
#
loop_
_entity.id
_entity.type
_entity.pdbx_description
1 polymer ?
#
loop_
_entity_poly.entity_id
_entity_poly.type
_entity_poly.pdbx_seq_one_letter_code
_entity_poly.pdbx_strand_id
1 'polypeptide(L)'
;MTPRLHTFPNGFRVVTEAMPGLQSASIGLWVEAGGRHETPAQNGIAHFLEHMAFKGTRRRSALRIAEEIEDVGGYINAYTSREMTAYYARVLSGDVLMALDVIADIVLNPV
;
A
#
# COMPACT_ATOMS: atom_id res chain seq x y z
N MET A 1 9.59 22.41 4.47
CA MET A 1 9.74 20.97 4.16
C MET A 1 9.67 20.83 2.66
N THR A 2 10.53 20.02 2.05
CA THR A 2 10.62 19.90 0.58
C THR A 2 10.60 18.42 0.20
N PRO A 3 9.64 17.96 -0.60
CA PRO A 3 9.58 16.56 -1.02
C PRO A 3 10.77 16.23 -1.92
N ARG A 4 11.34 15.04 -1.72
CA ARG A 4 12.38 14.46 -2.58
C ARG A 4 11.75 13.40 -3.46
N LEU A 5 11.98 13.51 -4.77
CA LEU A 5 11.55 12.54 -5.77
C LEU A 5 12.77 11.77 -6.29
N HIS A 6 12.67 10.45 -6.29
CA HIS A 6 13.58 9.57 -7.00
C HIS A 6 12.81 8.73 -8.03
N THR A 7 13.35 8.61 -9.24
CA THR A 7 12.76 7.80 -10.31
C THR A 7 13.74 6.70 -10.69
N PHE A 8 13.31 5.45 -10.53
CA PHE A 8 14.08 4.27 -10.93
C PHE A 8 14.11 4.10 -12.46
N PRO A 9 15.06 3.32 -13.02
CA PRO A 9 15.13 3.08 -14.47
C PRO A 9 13.87 2.44 -15.07
N ASN A 10 13.09 1.72 -14.27
CA ASN A 10 11.81 1.12 -14.67
C ASN A 10 10.62 2.10 -14.61
N GLY A 11 10.86 3.38 -14.29
CA GLY A 11 9.85 4.41 -14.14
C GLY A 11 9.15 4.45 -12.78
N PHE A 12 9.45 3.55 -11.85
CA PHE A 12 8.88 3.58 -10.50
C PHE A 12 9.37 4.83 -9.77
N ARG A 13 8.45 5.57 -9.15
CA ARG A 13 8.72 6.84 -8.46
C ARG A 13 8.58 6.65 -6.96
N VAL A 14 9.57 7.13 -6.21
CA VAL A 14 9.53 7.21 -4.75
C VAL A 14 9.57 8.67 -4.35
N VAL A 15 8.54 9.11 -3.64
CA VAL A 15 8.45 10.46 -3.07
C VAL A 15 8.60 10.35 -1.56
N THR A 16 9.50 11.13 -0.97
CA THR A 16 9.71 11.17 0.48
C THR A 16 9.72 12.60 0.98
N GLU A 17 9.13 12.81 2.16
CA GLU A 17 9.23 14.07 2.89
C GLU A 17 9.65 13.77 4.32
N ALA A 18 10.82 14.29 4.71
CA ALA A 18 11.31 14.11 6.07
C ALA A 18 10.63 15.14 6.99
N MET A 19 10.11 14.66 8.11
CA MET A 19 9.47 15.48 9.15
C MET A 19 10.24 15.32 10.47
N PRO A 20 11.34 16.06 10.69
CA PRO A 20 12.13 15.97 11.91
C PRO A 20 11.26 16.22 13.14
N GLY A 21 11.38 15.34 14.15
CA GLY A 21 10.60 15.40 15.38
C GLY A 21 9.43 14.43 15.44
N LEU A 22 9.00 13.85 14.32
CA LEU A 22 8.01 12.76 14.32
C LEU A 22 8.70 11.41 14.58
N GLN A 23 8.06 10.59 15.43
CA GLN A 23 8.45 9.20 15.73
C GLN A 23 7.54 8.17 15.03
N SER A 24 6.78 8.62 14.04
CA SER A 24 5.91 7.81 13.20
C SER A 24 6.06 8.20 11.73
N ALA A 25 5.61 7.33 10.84
CA ALA A 25 5.62 7.56 9.41
C ALA A 25 4.35 7.02 8.75
N SER A 26 3.95 7.65 7.65
CA SER A 26 2.98 7.11 6.71
C SER A 26 3.72 6.66 5.46
N ILE A 27 3.44 5.45 5.00
CA ILE A 27 3.98 4.90 3.76
C ILE A 27 2.85 4.34 2.92
N GLY A 28 3.01 4.33 1.60
CA GLY A 28 1.98 3.81 0.72
C GLY A 28 2.45 3.65 -0.71
N LEU A 29 1.65 2.90 -1.46
CA LEU A 29 1.80 2.64 -2.87
C LEU A 29 0.54 3.13 -3.58
N TRP A 30 0.72 3.98 -4.57
CA TRP A 30 -0.35 4.49 -5.42
C TRP A 30 -0.20 3.94 -6.82
N VAL A 31 -1.22 3.22 -7.28
CA VAL A 31 -1.35 2.74 -8.64
C VAL A 31 -2.25 3.71 -9.39
N GLU A 32 -1.79 4.22 -10.54
CA GLU A 32 -2.57 5.05 -11.47
C GLU A 32 -3.58 4.19 -12.26
N ALA A 33 -4.33 3.35 -11.55
CA ALA A 33 -5.39 2.49 -12.05
C ALA A 33 -6.57 2.47 -11.07
N GLY A 34 -7.78 2.37 -11.58
CA GLY A 34 -9.03 2.49 -10.82
C GLY A 34 -10.23 2.25 -11.72
N GLY A 35 -11.45 2.54 -11.26
CA GLY A 35 -12.69 2.21 -11.98
C GLY A 35 -12.78 2.72 -13.42
N ARG A 36 -12.11 3.81 -13.79
CA ARG A 36 -12.07 4.35 -15.17
C ARG A 36 -11.32 3.45 -16.15
N HIS A 37 -10.46 2.58 -15.64
CA HIS A 37 -9.57 1.73 -16.43
C HIS A 37 -10.17 0.34 -16.67
N GLU A 38 -11.40 0.11 -16.19
CA GLU A 38 -12.11 -1.16 -16.33
C GLU A 38 -12.81 -1.23 -17.69
N THR A 39 -13.03 -2.46 -18.16
CA THR A 39 -13.98 -2.70 -19.26
C THR A 39 -15.40 -2.83 -18.68
N PRO A 40 -16.47 -2.61 -19.47
CA PRO A 40 -17.84 -2.81 -19.00
C PRO A 40 -18.10 -4.22 -18.43
N ALA A 41 -17.45 -5.25 -18.97
CA ALA A 41 -17.58 -6.63 -18.51
C ALA A 41 -16.88 -6.91 -17.16
N GLN A 42 -15.99 -6.02 -16.72
CA GLN A 42 -15.20 -6.15 -15.51
C GLN A 42 -15.51 -5.03 -14.50
N ASN A 43 -16.64 -4.33 -14.66
CA ASN A 43 -16.91 -3.17 -13.82
C ASN A 43 -16.98 -3.58 -12.33
N GLY A 44 -16.22 -2.88 -11.49
CA GLY A 44 -16.04 -3.18 -10.07
C GLY A 44 -14.81 -4.03 -9.76
N ILE A 45 -14.05 -4.50 -10.77
CA ILE A 45 -12.85 -5.33 -10.54
C ILE A 45 -11.77 -4.59 -9.74
N ALA A 46 -11.61 -3.28 -9.89
CA ALA A 46 -10.60 -2.52 -9.15
C ALA A 46 -10.90 -2.56 -7.64
N HIS A 47 -12.16 -2.29 -7.26
CA HIS A 47 -12.61 -2.35 -5.87
C HIS A 47 -12.59 -3.80 -5.34
N PHE A 48 -12.91 -4.78 -6.18
CA PHE A 48 -12.82 -6.18 -5.82
C PHE A 48 -11.35 -6.58 -5.52
N LEU A 49 -10.41 -6.20 -6.37
CA LEU A 49 -8.97 -6.46 -6.18
C LEU A 49 -8.44 -5.77 -4.92
N GLU A 50 -8.87 -4.54 -4.63
CA GLU A 50 -8.54 -3.84 -3.39
C GLU A 50 -8.91 -4.69 -2.16
N HIS A 51 -10.14 -5.20 -2.09
CA HIS A 51 -10.57 -6.07 -0.99
C HIS A 51 -9.79 -7.38 -0.94
N MET A 52 -9.52 -7.98 -2.09
CA MET A 52 -8.84 -9.28 -2.19
C MET A 52 -7.36 -9.21 -1.81
N ALA A 53 -6.69 -8.07 -2.00
CA ALA A 53 -5.31 -7.87 -1.59
C ALA A 53 -5.06 -8.17 -0.10
N PHE A 54 -6.07 -7.97 0.75
CA PHE A 54 -5.98 -8.23 2.20
C PHE A 54 -6.38 -9.66 2.60
N LYS A 55 -6.77 -10.52 1.65
CA LYS A 55 -7.26 -11.89 1.94
C LYS A 55 -6.16 -12.95 1.96
N GLY A 56 -4.93 -12.55 1.66
CA GLY A 56 -3.75 -13.38 1.80
C GLY A 56 -2.74 -13.12 0.70
N THR A 57 -1.53 -13.58 0.93
CA THR A 57 -0.44 -13.62 -0.04
C THR A 57 0.16 -15.03 -0.03
N ARG A 58 1.12 -15.28 -0.92
CA ARG A 58 1.91 -16.52 -0.89
C ARG A 58 2.73 -16.69 0.40
N ARG A 59 2.99 -15.59 1.14
CA ARG A 59 3.82 -15.56 2.37
C ARG A 59 3.00 -15.35 3.65
N ARG A 60 1.79 -14.78 3.55
CA ARG A 60 0.99 -14.33 4.69
C ARG A 60 -0.47 -14.73 4.54
N SER A 61 -1.08 -15.25 5.60
CA SER A 61 -2.55 -15.36 5.66
C SER A 61 -3.18 -13.98 5.87
N ALA A 62 -4.48 -13.84 5.60
CA ALA A 62 -5.24 -12.62 5.92
C ALA A 62 -5.04 -12.18 7.38
N LEU A 63 -5.09 -13.13 8.32
CA LEU A 63 -4.88 -12.88 9.74
C LEU A 63 -3.48 -12.33 10.00
N ARG A 64 -2.44 -12.94 9.41
CA ARG A 64 -1.05 -12.51 9.60
C ARG A 64 -0.78 -11.12 9.02
N ILE A 65 -1.45 -10.73 7.93
CA ILE A 65 -1.37 -9.36 7.39
C ILE A 65 -1.87 -8.35 8.43
N ALA A 66 -2.99 -8.64 9.10
CA ALA A 66 -3.53 -7.78 10.13
C ALA A 66 -2.64 -7.77 11.39
N GLU A 67 -2.27 -8.93 11.91
CA GLU A 67 -1.46 -9.07 13.13
C GLU A 67 -0.09 -8.39 13.00
N GLU A 68 0.64 -8.55 11.88
CA GLU A 68 1.96 -7.91 11.73
C GLU A 68 1.90 -6.38 11.84
N ILE A 69 0.80 -5.75 11.40
CA ILE A 69 0.59 -4.30 11.52
C ILE A 69 0.03 -3.93 12.90
N GLU A 70 -0.94 -4.67 13.42
CA GLU A 70 -1.59 -4.39 14.70
C GLU A 70 -0.65 -4.59 15.90
N ASP A 71 0.25 -5.59 15.85
CA ASP A 71 1.22 -5.90 16.92
C ASP A 71 2.20 -4.75 17.19
N VAL A 72 2.44 -3.89 16.20
CA VAL A 72 3.28 -2.69 16.32
C VAL A 72 2.47 -1.41 16.54
N GLY A 73 1.17 -1.55 16.83
CA GLY A 73 0.23 -0.42 16.98
C GLY A 73 -0.01 0.35 15.69
N GLY A 74 0.24 -0.30 14.55
CA GLY A 74 0.10 0.29 13.23
C GLY A 74 -1.35 0.33 12.75
N TYR A 75 -1.52 0.93 11.58
CA TYR A 75 -2.77 0.98 10.85
C TYR A 75 -2.50 0.73 9.37
N ILE A 76 -3.26 -0.13 8.72
CA ILE A 76 -3.18 -0.39 7.28
C ILE A 76 -4.56 -0.23 6.65
N ASN A 77 -4.60 0.33 5.44
CA ASN A 77 -5.85 0.47 4.69
C ASN A 77 -5.56 0.63 3.18
N ALA A 78 -6.64 0.61 2.39
CA ALA A 78 -6.62 0.93 0.99
C ALA A 78 -7.84 1.77 0.60
N TYR A 79 -7.81 2.32 -0.61
CA TYR A 79 -9.01 2.86 -1.25
C TYR A 79 -8.88 2.81 -2.77
N THR A 80 -10.01 2.60 -3.44
CA THR A 80 -10.14 2.68 -4.90
C THR A 80 -10.98 3.88 -5.30
N SER A 81 -10.46 4.66 -6.23
CA SER A 81 -11.14 5.76 -6.90
C SER A 81 -11.36 5.43 -8.38
N ARG A 82 -11.91 6.39 -9.13
CA ARG A 82 -12.01 6.27 -10.59
C ARG A 82 -10.63 6.13 -11.22
N GLU A 83 -9.63 6.87 -10.79
CA GLU A 83 -8.35 6.96 -11.53
C GLU A 83 -7.17 6.33 -10.80
N MET A 84 -7.36 5.86 -9.56
CA MET A 84 -6.27 5.50 -8.68
C MET A 84 -6.72 4.49 -7.63
N THR A 85 -5.81 3.59 -7.26
CA THR A 85 -5.95 2.66 -6.13
C THR A 85 -4.73 2.84 -5.23
N ALA A 86 -4.96 3.03 -3.94
CA ALA A 86 -3.91 3.27 -2.97
C ALA A 86 -3.90 2.18 -1.88
N TYR A 87 -2.72 1.72 -1.49
CA TYR A 87 -2.50 0.84 -0.34
C TYR A 87 -1.50 1.52 0.58
N TYR A 88 -1.83 1.72 1.85
CA TYR A 88 -1.01 2.54 2.74
C TYR A 88 -1.07 2.05 4.19
N ALA A 89 -0.02 2.38 4.93
CA ALA A 89 0.11 2.09 6.34
C ALA A 89 0.66 3.29 7.11
N ARG A 90 0.31 3.36 8.40
CA ARG A 90 0.86 4.29 9.38
C ARG A 90 1.43 3.48 10.52
N VAL A 91 2.70 3.69 10.84
CA VAL A 91 3.46 2.92 11.84
C VAL A 91 4.46 3.81 12.58
N LEU A 92 5.04 3.28 13.65
CA LEU A 92 6.18 3.90 14.31
C LEU A 92 7.43 3.85 13.41
N SER A 93 8.39 4.74 13.66
CA SER A 93 9.59 4.90 12.82
C SER A 93 10.42 3.62 12.68
N GLY A 94 10.44 2.76 13.70
CA GLY A 94 11.15 1.48 13.69
C GLY A 94 10.54 0.43 12.75
N ASP A 95 9.25 0.55 12.43
CA ASP A 95 8.48 -0.49 11.75
C ASP A 95 8.23 -0.18 10.26
N VAL A 96 8.79 0.91 9.76
CA VAL A 96 8.60 1.38 8.37
C VAL A 96 8.98 0.31 7.35
N LEU A 97 10.10 -0.40 7.56
CA LEU A 97 10.54 -1.46 6.63
C LEU A 97 9.61 -2.68 6.67
N MET A 98 9.08 -3.03 7.84
CA MET A 98 8.11 -4.11 7.98
C MET A 98 6.82 -3.76 7.25
N ALA A 99 6.26 -2.58 7.51
CA ALA A 99 5.03 -2.14 6.86
C ALA A 99 5.19 -2.01 5.34
N LEU A 100 6.39 -1.62 4.86
CA LEU A 100 6.69 -1.59 3.43
C LEU A 100 6.71 -2.99 2.82
N ASP A 101 7.29 -3.99 3.50
CA ASP A 101 7.26 -5.40 3.05
C ASP A 101 5.83 -5.94 3.02
N VAL A 102 4.99 -5.60 4.00
CA VAL A 102 3.56 -5.97 4.00
C VAL A 102 2.84 -5.37 2.79
N ILE A 103 2.97 -4.05 2.55
CA ILE A 103 2.36 -3.37 1.40
C ILE A 103 2.85 -3.97 0.07
N ALA A 104 4.16 -4.21 -0.06
CA ALA A 104 4.72 -4.78 -1.27
C ALA A 104 4.18 -6.20 -1.52
N ASP A 105 4.03 -7.01 -0.47
CA ASP A 105 3.57 -8.38 -0.57
C ASP A 105 2.09 -8.49 -0.95
N ILE A 106 1.21 -7.66 -0.37
CA ILE A 106 -0.22 -7.67 -0.73
C ILE A 106 -0.48 -7.20 -2.16
N VAL A 107 0.40 -6.35 -2.70
CA VAL A 107 0.29 -5.85 -4.09
C VAL A 107 0.91 -6.81 -5.09
N LEU A 108 2.06 -7.43 -4.77
CA LEU A 108 2.83 -8.23 -5.74
C LEU A 108 2.56 -9.74 -5.67
N ASN A 109 2.14 -10.27 -4.51
CA ASN A 109 1.95 -11.71 -4.29
C ASN A 109 0.57 -12.12 -3.73
N PRO A 110 -0.56 -11.47 -4.08
CA PRO A 110 -1.87 -11.90 -3.59
C PRO A 110 -2.24 -13.31 -4.09
N VAL A 111 -3.07 -14.02 -3.33
CA VAL A 111 -3.58 -15.37 -3.65
C VAL A 111 -5.08 -15.40 -3.89
#